data_AF-A0A2S9A3K1-F1
#
_entry.id   AF-A0A2S9A3K1-F1
#
_cell.length_a   1.000
_cell.length_b   1.000
_cell.length_c   1.000
_cell.angle_alpha   90.00
_cell.angle_beta   90.00
_cell.angle_gamma   90.00
#
_symmetry.space_group_name_H-M   'P 1'
#
loop_
_entity.id
_entity.type
_entity.pdbx_description
1 polymer ?
#
loop_
_entity_poly.entity_id
_entity_poly.type
_entity_poly.pdbx_seq_one_letter_code
_entity_poly.pdbx_strand_id
1 'polypeptide(L)'
;MSGGPMGFVDVVLAENVSIAYQQRKRDWNDAQSQVQSWLLRLFGSILDGVDGSRLDPGHSRIKAENRTLDKLRRKCQEDPAIAVTSPADVELHIQDIVGVKVLCKSPRDQRAAYEALTTTDLTDTPFDMLASKDYVSDPKPSGYRGFHVILQARLTGAAPVCVEVQIKTRLQDAWSELTHEDLYKPGAPISPSVFHKSVATHMASLLAVVDDMADELAGALEATITEDVQASREAAETREHVRVRTTGPRYALAVDAAGRQGLIQAVTVRNLAHAAGLVGADAFIDVSRYLHAGDDLEIEIVETDEARYFVPIALPHRSSTS
;
A
#
# COMPACT_ATOMS: atom_id res chain seq x y z
N MET A 1 -53.98 1.16 -8.29
CA MET A 1 -52.67 0.59 -7.94
C MET A 1 -51.88 0.43 -9.24
N SER A 2 -51.12 1.45 -9.63
CA SER A 2 -50.37 1.48 -10.88
C SER A 2 -48.88 1.30 -10.58
N GLY A 3 -48.46 0.05 -10.41
CA GLY A 3 -47.03 -0.29 -10.47
C GLY A 3 -46.61 -0.26 -11.93
N GLY A 4 -45.97 0.82 -12.39
CA GLY A 4 -45.45 0.90 -13.75
C GLY A 4 -44.28 -0.07 -13.99
N PRO A 5 -43.90 -0.33 -15.25
CA PRO A 5 -42.83 -1.28 -15.62
C PRO A 5 -41.48 -0.97 -14.94
N MET A 6 -41.20 0.29 -14.62
CA MET A 6 -40.03 0.71 -13.84
C MET A 6 -40.01 0.17 -12.40
N GLY A 7 -41.17 0.00 -11.76
CA GLY A 7 -41.25 -0.51 -10.39
C GLY A 7 -41.00 -2.02 -10.30
N PHE A 8 -41.31 -2.77 -11.35
CA PHE A 8 -41.10 -4.22 -11.37
C PHE A 8 -39.62 -4.58 -11.60
N VAL A 9 -38.94 -3.89 -12.52
CA VAL A 9 -37.50 -4.09 -12.78
C VAL A 9 -36.67 -3.79 -11.53
N ASP A 10 -37.04 -2.76 -10.78
CA ASP A 10 -36.32 -2.39 -9.56
C ASP A 10 -36.47 -3.41 -8.44
N VAL A 11 -37.65 -4.02 -8.30
CA VAL A 11 -37.89 -5.13 -7.35
C VAL A 11 -37.05 -6.35 -7.70
N VAL A 12 -37.02 -6.75 -8.98
CA VAL A 12 -36.22 -7.89 -9.45
C VAL A 12 -34.72 -7.63 -9.23
N LEU A 13 -34.25 -6.42 -9.48
CA LEU A 13 -32.86 -6.05 -9.26
C LEU A 13 -32.50 -6.12 -7.76
N ALA A 14 -33.34 -5.57 -6.89
CA ALA A 14 -33.14 -5.61 -5.44
C ALA A 14 -33.15 -7.05 -4.90
N GLU A 15 -34.07 -7.90 -5.39
CA GLU A 15 -34.16 -9.31 -5.01
C GLU A 15 -32.89 -10.07 -5.40
N ASN A 16 -32.42 -9.93 -6.65
CA ASN A 16 -31.19 -10.58 -7.11
C ASN A 16 -29.96 -10.14 -6.30
N VAL A 17 -29.86 -8.85 -5.96
CA VAL A 17 -28.79 -8.34 -5.10
C VAL A 17 -28.87 -8.96 -3.70
N SER A 18 -30.04 -8.96 -3.06
CA SER A 18 -30.23 -9.56 -1.74
C SER A 18 -29.86 -11.05 -1.73
N ILE A 19 -30.30 -11.82 -2.73
CA ILE A 19 -29.97 -13.25 -2.84
C ILE A 19 -28.46 -13.45 -3.03
N ALA A 20 -27.81 -12.65 -3.88
CA ALA A 20 -26.35 -12.72 -4.07
C ALA A 20 -25.60 -12.50 -2.75
N TYR A 21 -26.02 -11.51 -1.95
CA TYR A 21 -25.43 -11.24 -0.63
C TYR A 21 -25.66 -12.37 0.38
N GLN A 22 -26.80 -13.06 0.33
CA GLN A 22 -27.06 -14.20 1.20
C GLN A 22 -26.21 -15.42 0.82
N GLN A 23 -26.00 -15.66 -0.48
CA GLN A 23 -25.32 -16.85 -0.99
C GLN A 23 -23.79 -16.71 -1.01
N ARG A 24 -23.27 -15.54 -1.42
CA ARG A 24 -21.86 -15.36 -1.79
C ARG A 24 -21.01 -14.68 -0.72
N LYS A 25 -21.61 -14.15 0.34
CA LYS A 25 -20.89 -13.39 1.36
C LYS A 25 -19.75 -14.16 2.03
N ARG A 26 -19.88 -15.48 2.20
CA ARG A 26 -18.77 -16.30 2.72
C ARG A 26 -17.60 -16.30 1.73
N ASP A 27 -17.86 -16.64 0.47
CA ASP A 27 -16.88 -16.67 -0.62
C ASP A 27 -16.18 -15.30 -0.78
N TRP A 28 -16.92 -14.20 -0.64
CA TRP A 28 -16.36 -12.85 -0.64
C TRP A 28 -15.36 -12.59 0.49
N ASN A 29 -15.68 -13.02 1.71
CA ASN A 29 -14.76 -12.89 2.84
C ASN A 29 -13.52 -13.79 2.69
N ASP A 30 -13.70 -14.99 2.14
CA ASP A 30 -12.62 -15.93 1.88
C ASP A 30 -11.67 -15.36 0.82
N ALA A 31 -12.20 -14.86 -0.31
CA ALA A 31 -11.43 -14.19 -1.36
C ALA A 31 -10.71 -12.93 -0.83
N GLN A 32 -11.38 -12.12 -0.03
CA GLN A 32 -10.79 -10.94 0.61
C GLN A 32 -9.57 -11.33 1.45
N SER A 33 -9.73 -12.32 2.33
CA SER A 33 -8.68 -12.78 3.24
C SER A 33 -7.50 -13.39 2.47
N GLN A 34 -7.80 -14.14 1.40
CA GLN A 34 -6.81 -14.75 0.53
C GLN A 34 -5.96 -13.69 -0.19
N VAL A 35 -6.60 -12.66 -0.79
CA VAL A 35 -5.90 -11.56 -1.46
C VAL A 35 -5.09 -10.73 -0.47
N GLN A 36 -5.65 -10.35 0.69
CA GLN A 36 -4.90 -9.60 1.71
C GLN A 36 -3.64 -10.36 2.17
N SER A 37 -3.78 -11.65 2.47
CA SER A 37 -2.65 -12.48 2.90
C SER A 37 -1.60 -12.63 1.81
N TRP A 38 -2.01 -12.71 0.55
CA TRP A 38 -1.09 -12.77 -0.58
C TRP A 38 -0.36 -11.44 -0.81
N LEU A 39 -1.08 -10.31 -0.78
CA LEU A 39 -0.47 -8.99 -0.89
C LEU A 39 0.54 -8.73 0.23
N LEU A 40 0.26 -9.17 1.47
CA LEU A 40 1.22 -9.09 2.57
C LEU A 40 2.52 -9.85 2.27
N ARG A 41 2.44 -11.05 1.64
CA ARG A 41 3.63 -11.82 1.26
C ARG A 41 4.35 -11.20 0.06
N LEU A 42 3.59 -10.80 -0.96
CA LEU A 42 4.13 -10.15 -2.15
C LEU A 42 4.91 -8.89 -1.76
N PHE A 43 4.27 -8.00 -0.99
CA PHE A 43 4.90 -6.77 -0.54
C PHE A 43 5.95 -7.02 0.53
N GLY A 44 5.82 -8.04 1.38
CA GLY A 44 6.87 -8.45 2.31
C GLY A 44 8.18 -8.76 1.58
N SER A 45 8.11 -9.46 0.45
CA SER A 45 9.30 -9.79 -0.36
C SER A 45 9.93 -8.58 -1.08
N ILE A 46 9.15 -7.53 -1.33
CA ILE A 46 9.63 -6.24 -1.89
C ILE A 46 10.20 -5.38 -0.76
N LEU A 47 9.57 -5.43 0.41
CA LEU A 47 9.93 -4.71 1.62
C LEU A 47 10.87 -5.52 2.51
N ASP A 48 11.60 -6.47 1.92
CA ASP A 48 12.46 -7.42 2.63
C ASP A 48 13.70 -6.69 3.11
N GLY A 49 13.51 -5.95 4.19
CA GLY A 49 14.44 -4.94 4.59
C GLY A 49 13.86 -3.56 4.92
N VAL A 50 12.56 -3.41 5.17
CA VAL A 50 11.97 -2.08 5.24
C VAL A 50 11.02 -1.98 6.40
N ASP A 51 10.81 -0.76 6.89
CA ASP A 51 9.69 -0.44 7.76
C ASP A 51 8.38 -0.91 7.11
N GLY A 52 7.85 -2.03 7.63
CA GLY A 52 6.64 -2.69 7.15
C GLY A 52 5.38 -1.81 7.17
N SER A 53 5.46 -0.59 7.72
CA SER A 53 4.38 0.39 7.60
C SER A 53 4.40 1.21 6.29
N ARG A 54 5.37 0.99 5.38
CA ARG A 54 5.41 1.66 4.06
C ARG A 54 4.30 1.22 3.12
N LEU A 55 3.93 -0.06 3.15
CA LEU A 55 2.82 -0.64 2.38
C LEU A 55 1.89 -1.37 3.35
N ASP A 56 0.67 -0.88 3.48
CA ASP A 56 -0.31 -1.41 4.42
C ASP A 56 -1.55 -1.94 3.66
N PRO A 57 -1.63 -3.26 3.38
CA PRO A 57 -2.82 -3.89 2.80
C PRO A 57 -3.89 -4.26 3.85
N GLY A 58 -3.82 -3.69 5.06
CA GLY A 58 -4.70 -4.02 6.18
C GLY A 58 -6.15 -3.57 6.02
N HIS A 59 -6.43 -2.68 5.08
CA HIS A 59 -7.77 -2.15 4.86
C HIS A 59 -8.53 -2.97 3.81
N SER A 60 -9.68 -3.52 4.18
CA SER A 60 -10.57 -4.22 3.27
C SER A 60 -12.03 -4.00 3.61
N ARG A 61 -12.90 -4.26 2.64
CA ARG A 61 -14.35 -4.16 2.82
C ARG A 61 -15.10 -5.05 1.83
N ILE A 62 -16.27 -5.49 2.28
CA ILE A 62 -17.35 -5.90 1.40
C ILE A 62 -18.29 -4.70 1.22
N LYS A 63 -18.57 -4.33 -0.03
CA LYS A 63 -19.50 -3.23 -0.33
C LYS A 63 -20.86 -3.53 0.31
N ALA A 64 -21.52 -2.51 0.84
CA ALA A 64 -22.87 -2.65 1.36
C ALA A 64 -23.90 -2.93 0.26
N GLU A 65 -24.90 -3.76 0.57
CA GLU A 65 -25.94 -4.21 -0.36
C GLU A 65 -26.65 -3.06 -1.08
N ASN A 66 -27.08 -2.04 -0.32
CA ASN A 66 -27.72 -0.85 -0.87
C ASN A 66 -26.83 -0.09 -1.87
N ARG A 67 -25.53 0.03 -1.60
CA ARG A 67 -24.58 0.67 -2.52
C ARG A 67 -24.35 -0.17 -3.77
N THR A 68 -24.40 -1.49 -3.67
CA THR A 68 -24.34 -2.40 -4.83
C THR A 68 -25.57 -2.23 -5.70
N LEU A 69 -26.76 -2.21 -5.09
CA LEU A 69 -28.02 -1.95 -5.77
C LEU A 69 -28.02 -0.60 -6.49
N ASP A 70 -27.63 0.48 -5.81
CA ASP A 70 -27.55 1.82 -6.42
C ASP A 70 -26.56 1.88 -7.57
N LYS A 71 -25.41 1.20 -7.45
CA LYS A 71 -24.41 1.13 -8.53
C LYS A 71 -24.93 0.34 -9.73
N LEU A 72 -25.65 -0.76 -9.51
CA LEU A 72 -26.28 -1.54 -10.59
C LEU A 72 -27.40 -0.76 -11.28
N ARG A 73 -28.27 -0.09 -10.51
CA ARG A 73 -29.33 0.78 -11.07
C ARG A 73 -28.76 1.80 -12.02
N ARG A 74 -27.70 2.50 -11.60
CA ARG A 74 -27.01 3.48 -12.46
C ARG A 74 -26.46 2.83 -13.72
N LYS A 75 -25.82 1.66 -13.61
CA LYS A 75 -25.30 0.93 -14.78
C LYS A 75 -26.40 0.52 -15.77
N CYS A 76 -27.52 -0.03 -15.30
CA CYS A 76 -28.66 -0.38 -16.16
C CYS A 76 -29.33 0.84 -16.81
N GLN A 77 -29.27 2.02 -16.16
CA GLN A 77 -29.76 3.27 -16.74
C GLN A 77 -28.81 3.85 -17.79
N GLU A 78 -27.51 3.75 -17.55
CA GLU A 78 -26.45 4.21 -18.47
C GLU A 78 -26.32 3.30 -19.70
N ASP A 79 -26.53 2.00 -19.52
CA ASP A 79 -26.45 0.98 -20.57
C ASP A 79 -27.65 0.02 -20.50
N PRO A 80 -28.66 0.20 -21.36
CA PRO A 80 -29.82 -0.67 -21.44
C PRO A 80 -29.52 -2.14 -21.82
N ALA A 81 -28.30 -2.45 -22.29
CA ALA A 81 -27.89 -3.83 -22.56
C ALA A 81 -27.57 -4.61 -21.29
N ILE A 82 -27.36 -3.92 -20.15
CA ILE A 82 -27.11 -4.55 -18.86
C ILE A 82 -28.44 -5.04 -18.27
N ALA A 83 -28.67 -6.34 -18.33
CA ALA A 83 -29.82 -7.01 -17.73
C ALA A 83 -29.35 -7.92 -16.58
N VAL A 84 -29.83 -7.64 -15.37
CA VAL A 84 -29.62 -8.50 -14.19
C VAL A 84 -30.84 -9.40 -14.04
N THR A 85 -30.68 -10.66 -14.41
CA THR A 85 -31.76 -11.66 -14.41
C THR A 85 -31.58 -12.75 -13.37
N SER A 86 -30.37 -12.87 -12.83
CA SER A 86 -30.01 -13.82 -11.78
C SER A 86 -29.08 -13.20 -10.74
N PRO A 87 -28.93 -13.81 -9.55
CA PRO A 87 -27.97 -13.36 -8.53
C PRO A 87 -26.52 -13.39 -9.01
N ALA A 88 -26.17 -14.29 -9.94
CA ALA A 88 -24.81 -14.41 -10.49
C ALA A 88 -24.42 -13.18 -11.34
N ASP A 89 -25.39 -12.54 -12.00
CA ASP A 89 -25.15 -11.36 -12.84
C ASP A 89 -24.66 -10.15 -12.02
N VAL A 90 -24.94 -10.12 -10.71
CA VAL A 90 -24.51 -9.06 -9.80
C VAL A 90 -22.98 -8.95 -9.77
N GLU A 91 -22.28 -10.08 -9.66
CA GLU A 91 -20.80 -10.12 -9.62
C GLU A 91 -20.18 -9.86 -11.00
N LEU A 92 -20.88 -10.25 -12.08
CA LEU A 92 -20.42 -9.96 -13.45
C LEU A 92 -20.36 -8.45 -13.71
N HIS A 93 -21.34 -7.71 -13.19
CA HIS A 93 -21.44 -6.27 -13.43
C HIS A 93 -20.78 -5.42 -12.33
N ILE A 94 -20.64 -5.91 -11.09
CA ILE A 94 -20.02 -5.18 -9.97
C ILE A 94 -18.78 -5.93 -9.48
N GLN A 95 -17.64 -5.64 -10.10
CA GLN A 95 -16.36 -6.28 -9.79
C GLN A 95 -15.68 -5.77 -8.50
N ASP A 96 -16.19 -4.68 -7.92
CA ASP A 96 -15.68 -4.06 -6.69
C ASP A 96 -16.60 -4.33 -5.49
N ILE A 97 -17.27 -5.50 -5.45
CA ILE A 97 -17.99 -5.96 -4.25
C ILE A 97 -16.98 -6.24 -3.13
N VAL A 98 -15.92 -6.99 -3.45
CA VAL A 98 -14.78 -7.19 -2.56
C VAL A 98 -13.72 -6.14 -2.88
N GLY A 99 -13.36 -5.33 -1.90
CA GLY A 99 -12.35 -4.28 -2.04
C GLY A 99 -11.22 -4.46 -1.03
N VAL A 100 -9.99 -4.43 -1.52
CA VAL A 100 -8.77 -4.36 -0.70
C VAL A 100 -8.05 -3.06 -1.02
N LYS A 101 -7.59 -2.36 0.02
CA LYS A 101 -6.88 -1.09 -0.10
C LYS A 101 -5.47 -1.26 0.44
N VAL A 102 -4.49 -0.84 -0.34
CA VAL A 102 -3.07 -0.79 -0.01
C VAL A 102 -2.70 0.67 0.20
N LEU A 103 -2.39 1.05 1.44
CA LEU A 103 -1.95 2.40 1.77
C LEU A 103 -0.43 2.51 1.76
N CYS A 104 0.05 3.45 0.96
CA CYS A 104 1.46 3.72 0.73
C CYS A 104 1.86 5.01 1.43
N LYS A 105 3.08 5.06 1.99
CA LYS A 105 3.63 6.27 2.62
C LYS A 105 4.03 7.35 1.62
N SER A 106 4.32 6.97 0.38
CA SER A 106 4.82 7.87 -0.66
C SER A 106 4.31 7.48 -2.06
N PRO A 107 4.36 8.41 -3.03
CA PRO A 107 4.14 8.11 -4.45
C PRO A 107 5.10 7.05 -5.01
N ARG A 108 6.39 7.07 -4.62
CA ARG A 108 7.35 6.04 -5.04
C ARG A 108 6.98 4.65 -4.54
N ASP A 109 6.54 4.53 -3.29
CA ASP A 109 6.05 3.27 -2.71
C ASP A 109 4.79 2.79 -3.42
N GLN A 110 3.90 3.73 -3.73
CA GLN A 110 2.66 3.45 -4.46
C GLN A 110 2.95 2.87 -5.85
N ARG A 111 3.89 3.48 -6.59
CA ARG A 111 4.30 3.01 -7.92
C ARG A 111 4.97 1.63 -7.83
N ALA A 112 5.91 1.45 -6.90
CA ALA A 112 6.60 0.16 -6.70
C ALA A 112 5.62 -0.98 -6.36
N ALA A 113 4.64 -0.73 -5.49
CA ALA A 113 3.62 -1.71 -5.15
C ALA A 113 2.73 -2.07 -6.36
N TYR A 114 2.38 -1.07 -7.18
CA TYR A 114 1.61 -1.29 -8.40
C TYR A 114 2.39 -2.09 -9.44
N GLU A 115 3.65 -1.74 -9.68
CA GLU A 115 4.53 -2.45 -10.60
C GLU A 115 4.69 -3.90 -10.17
N ALA A 116 5.07 -4.15 -8.92
CA ALA A 116 5.23 -5.52 -8.46
C ALA A 116 3.95 -6.35 -8.55
N LEU A 117 2.79 -5.76 -8.24
CA LEU A 117 1.50 -6.44 -8.39
C LEU A 117 1.19 -6.78 -9.85
N THR A 118 1.57 -5.91 -10.80
CA THR A 118 1.24 -6.06 -12.22
C THR A 118 2.26 -6.84 -13.03
N THR A 119 3.49 -6.97 -12.53
CA THR A 119 4.57 -7.72 -13.20
C THR A 119 4.83 -9.08 -12.57
N THR A 120 4.28 -9.38 -11.39
CA THR A 120 4.42 -10.69 -10.75
C THR A 120 3.84 -11.79 -11.62
N ASP A 121 4.56 -12.91 -11.72
CA ASP A 121 4.04 -14.14 -12.34
C ASP A 121 2.93 -14.74 -11.46
N LEU A 122 1.72 -14.83 -12.03
CA LEU A 122 0.54 -15.35 -11.35
C LEU A 122 0.27 -16.83 -11.62
N THR A 123 1.08 -17.48 -12.47
CA THR A 123 0.84 -18.86 -12.96
C THR A 123 0.66 -19.86 -11.81
N ASP A 124 1.50 -19.77 -10.78
CA ASP A 124 1.47 -20.66 -9.61
C ASP A 124 0.65 -20.09 -8.43
N THR A 125 -0.10 -19.01 -8.65
CA THR A 125 -0.95 -18.38 -7.64
C THR A 125 -2.42 -18.77 -7.84
N PRO A 126 -3.32 -18.58 -6.86
CA PRO A 126 -4.76 -18.78 -7.05
C PRO A 126 -5.44 -17.56 -7.72
N PHE A 127 -4.70 -16.64 -8.33
CA PHE A 127 -5.23 -15.39 -8.85
C PHE A 127 -5.01 -15.25 -10.35
N ASP A 128 -5.94 -14.58 -11.02
CA ASP A 128 -5.76 -14.03 -12.37
C ASP A 128 -5.95 -12.51 -12.34
N MET A 129 -5.17 -11.77 -13.14
CA MET A 129 -5.40 -10.34 -13.31
C MET A 129 -6.35 -10.10 -14.48
N LEU A 130 -7.50 -9.50 -14.20
CA LEU A 130 -8.51 -9.19 -15.21
C LEU A 130 -8.32 -7.80 -15.84
N ALA A 131 -7.92 -6.82 -15.04
CA ALA A 131 -7.71 -5.45 -15.49
C ALA A 131 -6.79 -4.69 -14.54
N SER A 132 -6.06 -3.70 -15.07
CA SER A 132 -5.36 -2.68 -14.29
C SER A 132 -5.65 -1.30 -14.88
N LYS A 133 -5.72 -0.28 -14.00
CA LYS A 133 -5.96 1.12 -14.38
C LYS A 133 -5.08 2.05 -13.56
N ASP A 134 -4.38 2.93 -14.24
CA ASP A 134 -3.53 3.97 -13.66
C ASP A 134 -4.28 5.31 -13.61
N TYR A 135 -5.02 5.56 -12.51
CA TYR A 135 -5.60 6.88 -12.28
C TYR A 135 -4.64 7.85 -11.59
N VAL A 136 -3.39 7.46 -11.33
CA VAL A 136 -2.37 8.40 -10.81
C VAL A 136 -1.89 9.27 -11.96
N SER A 137 -1.53 8.65 -13.08
CA SER A 137 -1.05 9.31 -14.30
C SER A 137 -2.21 9.91 -15.12
N ASP A 138 -3.37 9.23 -15.16
CA ASP A 138 -4.59 9.72 -15.83
C ASP A 138 -5.77 9.85 -14.83
N PRO A 139 -5.79 10.93 -14.02
CA PRO A 139 -6.81 11.11 -12.98
C PRO A 139 -8.21 11.25 -13.59
N LYS A 140 -9.23 10.77 -12.85
CA LYS A 140 -10.61 10.97 -13.28
C LYS A 140 -10.96 12.46 -13.33
N PRO A 141 -12.01 12.87 -14.08
CA PRO A 141 -12.46 14.27 -14.12
C PRO A 141 -12.74 14.90 -12.74
N SER A 142 -13.04 14.07 -11.73
CA SER A 142 -13.23 14.50 -10.34
C SER A 142 -11.93 14.82 -9.58
N GLY A 143 -10.77 14.67 -10.22
CA GLY A 143 -9.44 14.74 -9.58
C GLY A 143 -9.05 13.47 -8.82
N TYR A 144 -9.84 12.40 -8.90
CA TYR A 144 -9.55 11.14 -8.20
C TYR A 144 -8.29 10.48 -8.74
N ARG A 145 -7.41 10.04 -7.82
CA ARG A 145 -6.15 9.34 -8.10
C ARG A 145 -6.04 8.01 -7.33
N GLY A 146 -5.28 7.08 -7.90
CA GLY A 146 -4.96 5.77 -7.33
C GLY A 146 -4.87 4.68 -8.39
N PHE A 147 -4.11 3.62 -8.13
CA PHE A 147 -4.07 2.47 -9.02
C PHE A 147 -5.17 1.48 -8.67
N HIS A 148 -5.85 0.96 -9.69
CA HIS A 148 -6.88 -0.07 -9.54
C HIS A 148 -6.43 -1.33 -10.25
N VAL A 149 -6.44 -2.46 -9.56
CA VAL A 149 -6.19 -3.78 -10.13
C VAL A 149 -7.37 -4.68 -9.79
N ILE A 150 -7.97 -5.31 -10.80
CA ILE A 150 -9.03 -6.30 -10.62
C ILE A 150 -8.39 -7.68 -10.69
N LEU A 151 -8.42 -8.39 -9.57
CA LEU A 151 -7.99 -9.77 -9.47
C LEU A 151 -9.22 -10.69 -9.47
N GLN A 152 -9.12 -11.85 -10.10
CA GLN A 152 -10.06 -12.94 -9.94
C GLN A 152 -9.42 -14.00 -9.04
N ALA A 153 -9.98 -14.20 -7.85
CA ALA A 153 -9.53 -15.19 -6.89
C ALA A 153 -10.24 -16.52 -7.11
N ARG A 154 -9.48 -17.59 -7.37
CA ARG A 154 -9.98 -18.96 -7.44
C ARG A 154 -10.13 -19.53 -6.03
N LEU A 155 -11.35 -19.95 -5.71
CA LEU A 155 -11.70 -20.57 -4.44
C LEU A 155 -11.94 -22.06 -4.61
N THR A 156 -11.57 -22.86 -3.60
CA THR A 156 -11.82 -24.31 -3.63
C THR A 156 -13.31 -24.58 -3.46
N GLY A 157 -13.95 -25.18 -4.47
CA GLY A 157 -15.35 -25.61 -4.40
C GLY A 157 -16.38 -24.48 -4.55
N ALA A 158 -15.95 -23.28 -4.96
CA ALA A 158 -16.84 -22.14 -5.22
C ALA A 158 -16.47 -21.44 -6.53
N ALA A 159 -17.41 -20.68 -7.09
CA ALA A 159 -17.15 -19.87 -8.27
C ALA A 159 -16.13 -18.77 -7.94
N PRO A 160 -15.22 -18.41 -8.87
CA PRO A 160 -14.22 -17.36 -8.65
C PRO A 160 -14.84 -16.03 -8.24
N VAL A 161 -14.11 -15.24 -7.46
CA VAL A 161 -14.57 -13.95 -6.94
C VAL A 161 -13.67 -12.83 -7.46
N CYS A 162 -14.27 -11.75 -7.96
CA CYS A 162 -13.52 -10.54 -8.29
C CYS A 162 -13.17 -9.75 -7.03
N VAL A 163 -11.92 -9.32 -6.92
CA VAL A 163 -11.41 -8.48 -5.85
C VAL A 163 -10.74 -7.26 -6.48
N GLU A 164 -11.25 -6.07 -6.16
CA GLU A 164 -10.63 -4.81 -6.55
C GLU A 164 -9.56 -4.44 -5.51
N VAL A 165 -8.30 -4.39 -5.94
CA VAL A 165 -7.17 -3.87 -5.17
C VAL A 165 -6.95 -2.41 -5.56
N GLN A 166 -7.08 -1.50 -4.59
CA GLN A 166 -6.79 -0.08 -4.75
C GLN A 166 -5.48 0.27 -4.05
N ILE A 167 -4.50 0.78 -4.78
CA ILE A 167 -3.20 1.20 -4.22
C ILE A 167 -3.15 2.72 -4.20
N LYS A 168 -2.99 3.32 -3.01
CA LYS A 168 -3.10 4.77 -2.78
C LYS A 168 -2.06 5.29 -1.80
N THR A 169 -1.67 6.56 -1.95
CA THR A 169 -1.02 7.28 -0.86
C THR A 169 -2.02 7.60 0.26
N ARG A 170 -1.51 7.97 1.44
CA ARG A 170 -2.35 8.43 2.57
C ARG A 170 -3.18 9.67 2.20
N LEU A 171 -2.61 10.62 1.45
CA LEU A 171 -3.32 11.84 1.04
C LEU A 171 -4.41 11.56 0.00
N GLN A 172 -4.12 10.71 -0.98
CA GLN A 172 -5.14 10.25 -1.96
C GLN A 172 -6.30 9.53 -1.27
N ASP A 173 -6.02 8.77 -0.22
CA ASP A 173 -7.04 8.06 0.52
C ASP A 173 -7.91 8.99 1.37
N ALA A 174 -7.29 9.90 2.12
CA ALA A 174 -8.00 10.94 2.86
C ALA A 174 -8.89 11.77 1.94
N TRP A 175 -8.40 12.15 0.75
CA TRP A 175 -9.20 12.86 -0.24
C TRP A 175 -10.39 12.04 -0.76
N SER A 176 -10.17 10.74 -0.98
CA SER A 176 -11.23 9.82 -1.38
C SER A 176 -12.33 9.76 -0.32
N GLU A 177 -11.97 9.69 0.96
CA GLU A 177 -12.93 9.63 2.06
C GLU A 177 -13.76 10.92 2.18
N LEU A 178 -13.09 12.09 2.19
CA LEU A 178 -13.77 13.39 2.22
C LEU A 178 -14.75 13.58 1.06
N THR A 179 -14.32 13.24 -0.16
CA THR A 179 -15.18 13.42 -1.34
C THR A 179 -16.31 12.40 -1.41
N HIS A 180 -16.07 11.14 -1.05
CA HIS A 180 -17.10 10.10 -1.09
C HIS A 180 -18.16 10.26 0.00
N GLU A 181 -17.82 10.78 1.18
CA GLU A 181 -18.78 10.94 2.28
C GLU A 181 -19.66 12.18 2.15
N ASP A 182 -19.13 13.30 1.64
CA ASP A 182 -19.82 14.59 1.68
C ASP A 182 -20.32 15.09 0.33
N LEU A 183 -19.57 14.85 -0.76
CA LEU A 183 -19.87 15.47 -2.06
C LEU A 183 -20.69 14.58 -3.00
N TYR A 184 -20.68 13.25 -2.80
CA TYR A 184 -21.21 12.30 -3.79
C TYR A 184 -22.17 11.25 -3.23
N LYS A 185 -22.81 11.47 -2.07
CA LYS A 185 -23.89 10.59 -1.60
C LYS A 185 -25.06 10.62 -2.61
N PRO A 186 -25.37 9.49 -3.29
CA PRO A 186 -26.52 9.43 -4.19
C PRO A 186 -27.80 9.78 -3.44
N GLY A 187 -28.62 10.68 -4.00
CA GLY A 187 -29.84 11.17 -3.35
C GLY A 187 -29.65 12.33 -2.36
N ALA A 188 -28.45 12.91 -2.25
CA ALA A 188 -28.27 14.16 -1.52
C ALA A 188 -29.15 15.26 -2.14
N PRO A 189 -29.83 16.09 -1.31
CA PRO A 189 -30.72 17.15 -1.80
C PRO A 189 -29.99 18.24 -2.60
N ILE A 190 -28.66 18.27 -2.51
CA ILE A 190 -27.81 19.27 -3.17
C ILE A 190 -26.90 18.52 -4.16
N SER A 191 -27.05 18.83 -5.45
CA SER A 191 -26.13 18.37 -6.49
C SER A 191 -24.89 19.28 -6.54
N PRO A 192 -23.66 18.74 -6.59
CA PRO A 192 -22.46 19.55 -6.69
C PRO A 192 -22.47 20.45 -7.93
N SER A 193 -22.36 21.77 -7.72
CA SER A 193 -22.24 22.73 -8.82
C SER A 193 -20.87 22.64 -9.52
N VAL A 194 -20.72 23.30 -10.67
CA VAL A 194 -19.44 23.39 -11.40
C VAL A 194 -18.33 23.94 -10.49
N PHE A 195 -18.64 24.92 -9.64
CA PHE A 195 -17.71 25.46 -8.67
C PHE A 195 -17.21 24.39 -7.69
N HIS A 196 -18.10 23.59 -7.10
CA HIS A 196 -17.72 22.52 -6.18
C HIS A 196 -16.80 21.49 -6.86
N LYS A 197 -17.14 21.08 -8.09
CA LYS A 197 -16.32 20.15 -8.87
C LYS A 197 -14.94 20.73 -9.17
N SER A 198 -14.88 22.01 -9.57
CA SER A 198 -13.63 22.71 -9.83
C SER A 198 -12.75 22.76 -8.57
N VAL A 199 -13.29 23.20 -7.43
CA VAL A 199 -12.55 23.27 -6.17
C VAL A 199 -12.06 21.89 -5.75
N ALA A 200 -12.91 20.86 -5.85
CA ALA A 200 -12.52 19.48 -5.56
C ALA A 200 -11.33 19.03 -6.43
N THR A 201 -11.38 19.25 -7.74
CA THR A 201 -10.27 18.90 -8.64
C THR A 201 -8.99 19.67 -8.29
N HIS A 202 -9.09 20.96 -7.93
CA HIS A 202 -7.92 21.75 -7.51
C HIS A 202 -7.31 21.25 -6.20
N MET A 203 -8.15 20.93 -5.21
CA MET A 203 -7.68 20.35 -3.94
C MET A 203 -6.97 19.02 -4.16
N ALA A 204 -7.51 18.16 -5.03
CA ALA A 204 -6.86 16.90 -5.38
C ALA A 204 -5.47 17.12 -6.00
N SER A 205 -5.33 18.14 -6.86
CA SER A 205 -4.05 18.52 -7.45
C SER A 205 -3.06 19.07 -6.41
N LEU A 206 -3.52 19.88 -5.46
CA LEU A 206 -2.67 20.37 -4.35
C LEU A 206 -2.17 19.23 -3.48
N LEU A 207 -3.03 18.26 -3.16
CA LEU A 207 -2.62 17.08 -2.40
C LEU A 207 -1.58 16.23 -3.13
N ALA A 208 -1.66 16.13 -4.45
CA ALA A 208 -0.63 15.47 -5.25
C ALA A 208 0.73 16.19 -5.14
N VAL A 209 0.74 17.53 -5.20
CA VAL A 209 1.97 18.32 -4.99
C VAL A 209 2.53 18.12 -3.58
N VAL A 210 1.68 18.06 -2.55
CA VAL A 210 2.13 17.79 -1.18
C VAL A 210 2.72 16.39 -1.04
N ASP A 211 2.11 15.38 -1.68
CA ASP A 211 2.65 14.02 -1.75
C ASP A 211 4.06 14.00 -2.37
N ASP A 212 4.25 14.70 -3.50
CA ASP A 212 5.55 14.78 -4.19
C ASP A 212 6.60 15.51 -3.34
N MET A 213 6.25 16.67 -2.76
CA MET A 213 7.14 17.42 -1.88
C MET A 213 7.55 16.62 -0.63
N ALA A 214 6.62 15.88 -0.04
CA ALA A 214 6.91 15.03 1.11
C ALA A 214 7.87 13.89 0.74
N ASP A 215 7.75 13.35 -0.48
CA ASP A 215 8.62 12.30 -0.99
C ASP A 215 10.04 12.79 -1.26
N GLU A 216 10.15 13.98 -1.88
CA GLU A 216 11.40 14.68 -2.13
C GLU A 216 12.12 15.02 -0.82
N LEU A 217 11.41 15.58 0.16
CA LEU A 217 11.97 15.91 1.47
C LEU A 217 12.50 14.66 2.18
N ALA A 218 11.74 13.56 2.16
CA ALA A 218 12.17 12.29 2.74
C ALA A 218 13.43 11.75 2.03
N GLY A 219 13.49 11.85 0.70
CA GLY A 219 14.66 11.42 -0.08
C GLY A 219 15.89 12.29 0.19
N ALA A 220 15.73 13.61 0.25
CA ALA A 220 16.82 14.55 0.56
C ALA A 220 17.39 14.31 1.96
N LEU A 221 16.53 14.11 2.96
CA LEU A 221 16.97 13.79 4.32
C LEU A 221 17.76 12.47 4.36
N GLU A 222 17.30 11.43 3.65
CA GLU A 222 18.03 10.17 3.54
C GLU A 222 19.40 10.34 2.85
N ALA A 223 19.51 11.21 1.84
CA ALA A 223 20.75 11.51 1.13
C ALA A 223 21.75 12.29 2.01
N THR A 224 21.32 13.36 2.67
CA THR A 224 22.18 14.16 3.57
C THR A 224 22.72 13.32 4.71
N ILE A 225 21.86 12.48 5.31
CA ILE A 225 22.29 11.51 6.32
C ILE A 225 23.37 10.58 5.76
N THR A 226 23.23 10.13 4.51
CA THR A 226 24.22 9.26 3.87
C THR A 226 25.56 9.97 3.64
N GLU A 227 25.51 11.22 3.18
CA GLU A 227 26.69 12.06 2.92
C GLU A 227 27.44 12.43 4.21
N ASP A 228 26.73 12.84 5.25
CA ASP A 228 27.33 13.16 6.56
C ASP A 228 28.01 11.94 7.18
N VAL A 229 27.37 10.76 7.07
CA VAL A 229 27.97 9.50 7.48
C VAL A 229 29.23 9.22 6.67
N GLN A 230 29.23 9.40 5.35
CA GLN A 230 30.39 9.11 4.50
C GLN A 230 31.55 10.09 4.74
N ALA A 231 31.28 11.39 4.80
CA ALA A 231 32.31 12.40 5.06
C ALA A 231 32.95 12.24 6.44
N SER A 232 32.15 11.86 7.44
CA SER A 232 32.66 11.63 8.79
C SER A 232 33.42 10.32 8.93
N ARG A 233 33.12 9.28 8.13
CA ARG A 233 33.95 8.07 8.03
C ARG A 233 35.34 8.36 7.48
N GLU A 234 35.43 9.22 6.47
CA GLU A 234 36.71 9.62 5.88
C GLU A 234 37.57 10.46 6.84
N ALA A 235 36.95 11.10 7.83
CA ALA A 235 37.61 11.88 8.88
C ALA A 235 37.85 11.12 10.20
N ALA A 236 37.25 9.94 10.39
CA ALA A 236 37.31 9.21 11.65
C ALA A 236 38.67 8.48 11.82
N GLU A 237 39.56 9.04 12.65
CA GLU A 237 40.87 8.44 12.97
C GLU A 237 40.80 7.36 14.07
N THR A 238 39.71 7.28 14.83
CA THR A 238 39.59 6.38 16.01
C THR A 238 38.45 5.38 15.87
N ARG A 239 38.81 4.11 15.93
CA ARG A 239 37.89 2.97 15.98
C ARG A 239 37.54 2.64 17.43
N GLU A 240 36.26 2.53 17.73
CA GLU A 240 35.76 2.11 19.03
C GLU A 240 34.94 0.83 18.92
N HIS A 241 34.74 0.15 20.04
CA HIS A 241 33.86 -1.02 20.12
C HIS A 241 32.58 -0.62 20.84
N VAL A 242 31.44 -0.94 20.24
CA VAL A 242 30.12 -0.71 20.83
C VAL A 242 29.33 -2.00 20.87
N ARG A 243 28.41 -2.07 21.83
CA ARG A 243 27.50 -3.19 21.97
C ARG A 243 26.08 -2.79 21.59
N VAL A 244 25.50 -3.51 20.65
CA VAL A 244 24.13 -3.30 20.20
C VAL A 244 23.15 -3.61 21.34
N ARG A 245 22.26 -2.66 21.64
CA ARG A 245 21.25 -2.78 22.71
C ARG A 245 19.89 -3.16 22.15
N THR A 246 19.44 -2.42 21.15
CA THR A 246 18.14 -2.64 20.52
C THR A 246 18.29 -2.51 19.02
N THR A 247 17.51 -3.30 18.30
CA THR A 247 17.48 -3.30 16.84
C THR A 247 16.05 -3.09 16.38
N GLY A 248 15.89 -2.32 15.32
CA GLY A 248 14.62 -2.09 14.66
C GLY A 248 14.84 -2.07 13.15
N PRO A 249 13.77 -1.92 12.35
CA PRO A 249 13.86 -2.02 10.90
C PRO A 249 14.68 -0.89 10.26
N ARG A 250 14.76 0.29 10.91
CA ARG A 250 15.43 1.48 10.35
C ARG A 250 16.76 1.83 10.99
N TYR A 251 17.00 1.36 12.21
CA TYR A 251 18.21 1.65 12.96
C TYR A 251 18.39 0.64 14.09
N ALA A 252 19.61 0.56 14.60
CA ALA A 252 19.92 -0.04 15.88
C ALA A 252 20.45 1.03 16.85
N LEU A 253 20.25 0.82 18.14
CA LEU A 253 20.91 1.60 19.17
C LEU A 253 22.03 0.74 19.74
N ALA A 254 23.22 1.30 19.85
CA ALA A 254 24.34 0.67 20.52
C ALA A 254 24.90 1.60 21.60
N VAL A 255 25.67 1.02 22.51
CA VAL A 255 26.35 1.76 23.59
C VAL A 255 27.84 1.46 23.57
N ASP A 256 28.65 2.47 23.86
CA ASP A 256 30.08 2.30 24.02
C ASP A 256 30.47 1.85 25.46
N ALA A 257 31.77 1.69 25.70
CA ALA A 257 32.32 1.31 27.00
C ALA A 257 32.05 2.34 28.12
N ALA A 258 31.83 3.60 27.75
CA ALA A 258 31.46 4.68 28.68
C ALA A 258 29.94 4.74 28.95
N GLY A 259 29.15 3.87 28.32
CA GLY A 259 27.69 3.83 28.45
C GLY A 259 26.97 4.90 27.64
N ARG A 260 27.67 5.59 26.73
CA ARG A 260 27.05 6.59 25.84
C ARG A 260 26.33 5.85 24.71
N GLN A 261 25.12 6.29 24.40
CA GLN A 261 24.31 5.70 23.35
C GLN A 261 24.55 6.42 22.01
N GLY A 262 24.52 5.65 20.93
CA GLY A 262 24.59 6.14 19.55
C GLY A 262 23.74 5.30 18.62
N LEU A 263 23.41 5.88 17.48
CA LEU A 263 22.48 5.29 16.52
C LEU A 263 23.25 4.70 15.33
N ILE A 264 22.98 3.44 15.02
CA ILE A 264 23.46 2.74 13.83
C ILE A 264 22.34 2.77 12.80
N GLN A 265 22.55 3.44 11.67
CA GLN A 265 21.50 3.64 10.67
C GLN A 265 21.39 2.50 9.67
N ALA A 266 20.19 2.30 9.12
CA ALA A 266 19.97 1.36 8.02
C ALA A 266 20.86 1.64 6.81
N VAL A 267 21.14 2.90 6.48
CA VAL A 267 22.02 3.24 5.35
C VAL A 267 23.42 2.65 5.51
N THR A 268 24.01 2.74 6.70
CA THR A 268 25.35 2.23 6.95
C THR A 268 25.39 0.71 6.83
N VAL A 269 24.40 0.06 7.43
CA VAL A 269 24.26 -1.41 7.39
C VAL A 269 23.95 -1.87 5.96
N ARG A 270 23.17 -1.10 5.17
CA ARG A 270 22.90 -1.36 3.75
C ARG A 270 24.18 -1.36 2.96
N ASN A 271 24.99 -0.33 3.13
CA ASN A 271 26.22 -0.16 2.35
C ASN A 271 27.19 -1.31 2.64
N LEU A 272 27.29 -1.76 3.89
CA LEU A 272 28.06 -2.95 4.25
C LEU A 272 27.47 -4.24 3.67
N ALA A 273 26.15 -4.40 3.72
CA ALA A 273 25.47 -5.56 3.15
C ALA A 273 25.64 -5.62 1.63
N HIS A 274 25.58 -4.47 0.95
CA HIS A 274 25.83 -4.36 -0.49
C HIS A 274 27.28 -4.68 -0.84
N ALA A 275 28.24 -4.13 -0.09
CA ALA A 275 29.66 -4.44 -0.25
C ALA A 275 29.96 -5.94 -0.01
N ALA A 276 29.21 -6.59 0.86
CA ALA A 276 29.26 -8.04 1.10
C ALA A 276 28.49 -8.88 0.06
N GLY A 277 27.87 -8.26 -0.95
CA GLY A 277 27.10 -8.93 -1.99
C GLY A 277 25.76 -9.51 -1.51
N LEU A 278 25.26 -9.08 -0.35
CA LEU A 278 24.02 -9.58 0.24
C LEU A 278 22.77 -8.88 -0.32
N VAL A 279 22.90 -7.64 -0.80
CA VAL A 279 21.79 -6.82 -1.32
C VAL A 279 22.25 -5.93 -2.49
N GLY A 280 21.30 -5.44 -3.30
CA GLY A 280 21.56 -4.44 -4.34
C GLY A 280 21.86 -3.04 -3.77
N ALA A 281 22.46 -2.15 -4.59
CA ALA A 281 22.90 -0.82 -4.16
C ALA A 281 21.74 0.05 -3.62
N ASP A 282 20.57 -0.05 -4.25
CA ASP A 282 19.35 0.70 -3.89
C ASP A 282 18.36 -0.14 -3.08
N ALA A 283 18.77 -1.33 -2.62
CA ALA A 283 17.90 -2.19 -1.84
C ALA A 283 17.70 -1.61 -0.45
N PHE A 284 16.45 -1.51 -0.01
CA PHE A 284 16.17 -1.16 1.38
C PHE A 284 16.46 -2.37 2.29
N ILE A 285 17.02 -2.15 3.50
CA ILE A 285 17.42 -3.22 4.42
C ILE A 285 16.92 -3.04 5.87
N ASP A 286 16.60 -4.17 6.50
CA ASP A 286 16.04 -4.24 7.85
C ASP A 286 17.22 -4.51 8.74
N VAL A 287 17.61 -3.48 9.51
CA VAL A 287 18.80 -3.55 10.35
C VAL A 287 18.76 -4.75 11.28
N SER A 288 17.56 -5.17 11.74
CA SER A 288 17.41 -6.32 12.63
C SER A 288 17.78 -7.67 12.00
N ARG A 289 17.85 -7.76 10.67
CA ARG A 289 18.35 -8.96 9.97
C ARG A 289 19.87 -9.09 10.01
N TYR A 290 20.56 -7.96 10.10
CA TYR A 290 22.03 -7.90 10.02
C TYR A 290 22.66 -7.70 11.40
N LEU A 291 22.01 -6.93 12.26
CA LEU A 291 22.44 -6.62 13.61
C LEU A 291 21.40 -7.13 14.62
N HIS A 292 21.88 -7.70 15.72
CA HIS A 292 21.04 -8.21 16.80
C HIS A 292 21.49 -7.62 18.14
N ALA A 293 20.56 -7.52 19.09
CA ALA A 293 20.88 -7.12 20.44
C ALA A 293 21.94 -8.04 21.04
N GLY A 294 23.01 -7.46 21.57
CA GLY A 294 24.16 -8.17 22.12
C GLY A 294 25.35 -8.28 21.18
N ASP A 295 25.21 -7.96 19.89
CA ASP A 295 26.31 -7.93 18.93
C ASP A 295 27.35 -6.87 19.34
N ASP A 296 28.63 -7.25 19.29
CA ASP A 296 29.77 -6.35 19.51
C ASP A 296 30.32 -5.93 18.15
N LEU A 297 30.39 -4.63 17.91
CA LEU A 297 30.75 -4.05 16.61
C LEU A 297 31.94 -3.11 16.78
N GLU A 298 32.90 -3.22 15.87
CA GLU A 298 33.90 -2.18 15.65
C GLU A 298 33.25 -1.08 14.81
N ILE A 299 33.27 0.16 15.33
CA ILE A 299 32.59 1.31 14.75
C ILE A 299 33.53 2.51 14.65
N GLU A 300 33.15 3.43 13.78
CA GLU A 300 33.60 4.82 13.76
C GLU A 300 32.49 5.69 14.38
N ILE A 301 32.87 6.64 15.24
CA ILE A 301 31.94 7.58 15.84
C ILE A 301 31.82 8.81 14.95
N VAL A 302 30.59 9.16 14.61
CA VAL A 302 30.26 10.37 13.88
C VAL A 302 29.37 11.24 14.77
N GLU A 303 29.87 12.40 15.18
CA GLU A 303 29.09 13.38 15.92
C GLU A 303 28.64 14.49 14.98
N THR A 304 27.33 14.70 14.90
CA THR A 304 26.70 15.85 14.25
C THR A 304 26.13 16.77 15.32
N ASP A 305 25.70 17.98 14.93
CA ASP A 305 25.00 18.91 15.84
C ASP A 305 23.69 18.31 16.40
N GLU A 306 23.12 17.31 15.73
CA GLU A 306 21.79 16.75 16.05
C GLU A 306 21.84 15.37 16.72
N ALA A 307 22.85 14.54 16.40
CA ALA A 307 22.95 13.19 16.92
C ALA A 307 24.37 12.60 16.89
N ARG A 308 24.59 11.57 17.71
CA ARG A 308 25.78 10.70 17.69
C ARG A 308 25.45 9.42 16.94
N TYR A 309 26.14 9.19 15.84
CA TYR A 309 26.03 7.98 15.02
C TYR A 309 27.19 7.05 15.28
N PHE A 310 26.88 5.75 15.32
CA PHE A 310 27.87 4.68 15.36
C PHE A 310 27.83 3.98 14.02
N VAL A 311 28.94 4.05 13.29
CA VAL A 311 29.06 3.55 11.93
C VAL A 311 29.86 2.24 11.96
N PRO A 312 29.24 1.07 11.77
CA PRO A 312 29.98 -0.20 11.74
C PRO A 312 30.95 -0.27 10.57
N ILE A 313 32.10 -0.87 10.82
CA ILE A 313 33.13 -1.08 9.79
C ILE A 313 32.85 -2.38 9.03
N ALA A 314 32.24 -3.35 9.70
CA ALA A 314 31.85 -4.63 9.14
C ALA A 314 30.54 -5.12 9.78
N LEU A 315 29.83 -5.99 9.06
CA LEU A 315 28.74 -6.76 9.65
C LEU A 315 29.32 -7.86 10.55
N PRO A 316 28.63 -8.21 11.66
CA PRO A 316 29.11 -9.24 12.56
C PRO A 316 29.25 -10.59 11.84
N HIS A 317 30.40 -11.24 12.01
CA HIS A 317 30.65 -12.56 11.45
C HIS A 317 29.77 -13.60 12.15
N ARG A 318 28.72 -14.04 11.47
CA ARG A 318 27.93 -15.19 11.91
C ARG A 318 28.48 -16.42 11.21
N SER A 319 29.28 -17.20 11.93
CA SER A 319 29.57 -18.58 11.54
C SER A 319 28.23 -19.26 11.31
N SER A 320 27.99 -19.75 10.09
CA SER A 320 26.83 -20.58 9.79
C SER A 320 26.91 -21.83 10.65
N THR A 321 26.32 -21.79 11.85
CA THR A 321 26.03 -23.00 12.61
C THR A 321 24.90 -23.70 11.86
N SER A 322 25.31 -24.76 11.18
CA SER A 322 24.51 -25.86 10.61
C SER A 322 23.31 -26.25 11.46
#